data_AF-A0A3B1D5J0-F1
#
_entry.id   AF-A0A3B1D5J0-F1
#
_cell.length_a   1.000
_cell.length_b   1.000
_cell.length_c   1.000
_cell.angle_alpha   90.00
_cell.angle_beta   90.00
_cell.angle_gamma   90.00
#
_symmetry.space_group_name_H-M   'P 1'
#
loop_
_entity.id
_entity.type
_entity.pdbx_description
1 polymer ?
#
loop_
_entity_poly.entity_id
_entity_poly.type
_entity_poly.pdbx_seq_one_letter_code
_entity_poly.pdbx_strand_id
1 'polypeptide(L)' 'MQEEVETVLDTIRPSLMADGGNVELVDIDDGVVKLRLIGSCSSCSSSTMTLKMGIERALKKAIPMVRCIESVE' A
#
# COMPACT_ATOMS: atom_id res chain seq x y z
N MET A 1 -5.43 14.22 2.13
CA MET A 1 -4.39 13.26 1.74
C MET A 1 -4.46 11.96 2.55
N GLN A 2 -4.34 11.96 3.88
CA GLN A 2 -4.41 10.70 4.66
C GLN A 2 -5.73 9.94 4.44
N GLU A 3 -6.88 10.62 4.54
CA GLU A 3 -8.19 10.01 4.27
C GLU A 3 -8.35 9.50 2.82
N GLU A 4 -7.79 10.20 1.84
CA GLU A 4 -7.84 9.78 0.44
C GLU A 4 -7.02 8.52 0.22
N VAL A 5 -5.81 8.47 0.80
CA VAL A 5 -4.97 7.27 0.76
C VAL A 5 -5.70 6.12 1.42
N GLU A 6 -6.26 6.33 2.60
CA GLU A 6 -7.01 5.29 3.33
C GLU A 6 -8.21 4.78 2.51
N THR A 7 -8.96 5.68 1.86
CA THR A 7 -10.07 5.32 0.97
C THR A 7 -9.60 4.43 -0.18
N VAL A 8 -8.47 4.74 -0.80
CA VAL A 8 -7.90 3.91 -1.87
C VAL A 8 -7.45 2.57 -1.32
N LEU A 9 -6.77 2.55 -0.16
CA LEU A 9 -6.35 1.32 0.50
C LEU A 9 -7.57 0.42 0.82
N ASP A 10 -8.68 0.97 1.28
CA ASP A 10 -9.90 0.22 1.57
C ASP A 10 -10.48 -0.49 0.33
N THR A 11 -10.26 0.05 -0.87
CA THR A 11 -10.69 -0.63 -2.11
C THR A 11 -9.85 -1.86 -2.46
N ILE A 12 -8.59 -1.91 -2.03
CA ILE A 12 -7.65 -3.00 -2.33
C ILE A 12 -7.49 -4.01 -1.19
N ARG A 13 -7.75 -3.60 0.06
CA ARG A 13 -7.72 -4.47 1.25
C ARG A 13 -8.49 -5.78 1.07
N PRO A 14 -9.71 -5.82 0.50
CA PRO A 14 -10.44 -7.07 0.31
C PRO A 14 -9.67 -8.09 -0.55
N SER A 15 -8.97 -7.62 -1.58
CA SER A 15 -8.16 -8.49 -2.44
C SER A 15 -6.90 -8.98 -1.72
N LEU A 16 -6.23 -8.09 -0.98
CA LEU A 16 -5.06 -8.45 -0.16
C LEU A 16 -5.41 -9.48 0.92
N MET A 17 -6.56 -9.32 1.57
CA MET A 17 -7.06 -10.23 2.61
C MET A 17 -7.43 -11.59 2.04
N ALA A 18 -7.96 -11.66 0.81
CA ALA A 18 -8.21 -12.92 0.12
C ALA A 18 -6.91 -13.70 -0.14
N ASP A 19 -5.81 -12.99 -0.39
CA ASP A 19 -4.46 -13.56 -0.54
C ASP A 19 -3.76 -13.81 0.82
N GLY A 20 -4.46 -13.59 1.94
CA GLY A 20 -3.95 -13.82 3.30
C GLY A 20 -3.02 -12.73 3.83
N GLY A 21 -3.05 -11.52 3.28
CA GLY A 21 -2.31 -10.38 3.79
C GLY A 21 -3.16 -9.12 3.97
N ASN A 22 -2.51 -8.01 4.32
CA ASN A 22 -3.16 -6.72 4.47
C ASN A 22 -2.14 -5.57 4.37
N VAL A 23 -2.62 -4.34 4.37
CA VAL A 23 -1.81 -3.13 4.39
C VAL A 23 -2.37 -2.09 5.34
N GLU A 24 -1.49 -1.49 6.13
CA GLU A 24 -1.78 -0.36 7.02
C GLU A 24 -1.02 0.88 6.58
N LEU A 25 -1.70 2.02 6.61
CA LEU A 25 -1.08 3.32 6.44
C LEU A 25 -0.37 3.71 7.73
N VAL A 26 0.94 3.97 7.65
CA VAL A 26 1.74 4.37 8.80
C VAL A 26 1.94 5.87 8.83
N ASP A 27 2.32 6.45 7.69
CA ASP A 27 2.68 7.86 7.61
C ASP A 27 2.67 8.36 6.15
N ILE A 28 2.60 9.67 5.96
CA ILE A 28 2.72 10.33 4.66
C ILE A 28 3.63 11.55 4.81
N ASP A 29 4.75 11.54 4.10
CA ASP A 29 5.75 12.61 4.17
C ASP A 29 6.22 13.02 2.77
N ASP A 30 6.09 14.30 2.40
CA ASP A 30 6.45 14.86 1.08
C ASP A 30 6.01 14.02 -0.15
N GLY A 31 4.82 13.43 -0.08
CA GLY A 31 4.28 12.56 -1.14
C GLY A 31 4.83 11.13 -1.13
N VAL A 32 5.60 10.75 -0.13
CA VAL A 32 6.02 9.38 0.19
C VAL A 32 5.00 8.77 1.14
N VAL A 33 4.32 7.71 0.72
CA VAL A 33 3.35 7.00 1.56
C VAL A 33 4.05 5.80 2.20
N LYS A 34 4.18 5.81 3.53
CA LYS A 34 4.75 4.70 4.31
C LYS A 34 3.66 3.73 4.69
N LEU A 35 3.82 2.49 4.26
CA LEU A 35 2.84 1.42 4.44
C LEU A 35 3.49 0.25 5.19
N ARG A 36 2.76 -0.34 6.13
CA ARG A 36 3.13 -1.61 6.75
C ARG A 36 2.38 -2.73 6.08
N LEU A 37 3.11 -3.73 5.58
CA LEU A 37 2.53 -4.93 4.98
C LEU A 37 2.35 -5.99 6.05
N ILE A 38 1.17 -6.61 6.10
CA ILE A 38 0.77 -7.55 7.14
C ILE A 38 0.45 -8.92 6.52
N GLY A 39 0.65 -9.99 7.30
CA GLY A 39 0.28 -11.35 6.92
C GLY A 39 1.18 -11.94 5.84
N SER A 40 0.61 -12.73 4.94
CA SER A 40 1.36 -13.41 3.88
C SER A 40 2.12 -12.44 2.96
N CYS A 41 1.68 -11.17 2.87
CA CYS A 41 2.31 -10.11 2.09
C CYS A 41 3.75 -9.76 2.55
N SER A 42 4.11 -10.03 3.81
CA SER A 42 5.46 -9.79 4.34
C SER A 42 6.40 -11.00 4.25
N SER A 43 5.88 -12.19 3.94
CA SER A 43 6.63 -13.46 4.07
C SER A 43 7.32 -13.93 2.79
N CYS A 44 6.98 -13.37 1.63
CA CYS A 44 7.53 -13.80 0.34
C CYS A 44 8.13 -12.61 -0.42
N SER A 45 9.45 -12.53 -0.44
CA SER A 45 10.23 -11.42 -0.99
C SER A 45 9.95 -11.10 -2.46
N SER A 46 9.51 -12.09 -3.25
CA SER A 46 9.09 -11.87 -4.65
C SER A 46 7.68 -11.26 -4.77
N SER A 47 6.75 -11.65 -3.88
CA SER A 47 5.37 -11.13 -3.87
C SER A 47 5.29 -9.71 -3.32
N THR A 48 6.13 -9.38 -2.34
CA THR A 48 6.19 -8.05 -1.71
C THR A 48 6.45 -6.95 -2.74
N MET A 49 7.38 -7.15 -3.68
CA MET A 49 7.69 -6.15 -4.71
C MET A 49 6.54 -5.94 -5.69
N THR A 50 5.88 -7.02 -6.12
CA THR A 50 4.73 -6.95 -7.04
C THR A 50 3.54 -6.26 -6.40
N LEU A 51 3.23 -6.60 -5.14
CA LEU A 51 2.18 -5.97 -4.36
C LEU A 51 2.45 -4.49 -4.17
N LYS A 52 3.67 -4.12 -3.76
CA LYS A 52 4.09 -2.73 -3.62
C LYS A 52 3.83 -1.95 -4.91
N MET A 53 4.27 -2.47 -6.06
CA MET A 53 4.02 -1.81 -7.36
C MET A 53 2.52 -1.68 -7.69
N GLY A 54 1.70 -2.67 -7.34
CA GLY A 54 0.24 -2.62 -7.52
C GLY A 54 -0.41 -1.51 -6.71
N ILE A 55 -0.07 -1.44 -5.42
CA ILE A 55 -0.58 -0.42 -4.49
C ILE A 55 -0.13 0.97 -4.93
N GLU A 56 1.15 1.13 -5.30
CA GLU A 56 1.69 2.41 -5.76
C GLU A 56 0.95 2.93 -7.00
N ARG A 57 0.67 2.05 -7.96
CA ARG A 57 -0.10 2.41 -9.16
C ARG A 57 -1.52 2.83 -8.84
N ALA A 58 -2.20 2.13 -7.93
CA ALA A 58 -3.55 2.48 -7.50
C ALA A 58 -3.57 3.86 -6.82
N LEU A 59 -2.62 4.10 -5.91
CA LEU A 59 -2.47 5.37 -5.21
C LEU A 59 -2.14 6.51 -6.16
N LYS A 60 -1.18 6.35 -7.08
CA LYS A 60 -0.84 7.39 -8.07
C LYS A 60 -1.99 7.72 -9.03
N LYS A 61 -2.81 6.72 -9.37
CA LYS A 61 -3.97 6.91 -10.24
C LYS A 61 -5.07 7.72 -9.56
N ALA A 62 -5.32 7.47 -8.27
CA ALA A 62 -6.34 8.18 -7.51
C ALA A 62 -5.83 9.52 -6.96
N ILE A 63 -4.55 9.58 -6.58
CA ILE A 63 -3.91 10.69 -5.88
C ILE A 63 -2.59 11.01 -6.59
N PRO A 64 -2.60 11.90 -7.60
CA PRO A 64 -1.41 12.25 -8.39
C PRO A 64 -0.26 12.87 -7.58
N MET A 65 -0.54 13.35 -6.36
CA MET A 65 0.46 13.87 -5.42
C MET A 65 1.36 12.80 -4.81
N VAL A 66 1.00 11.51 -4.90
CA VAL A 66 1.83 10.41 -4.41
C VAL A 66 3.04 10.22 -5.34
N ARG A 67 4.25 10.41 -4.81
CA ARG A 67 5.51 10.28 -5.55
C ARG A 67 6.04 8.86 -5.51
N CYS A 68 6.01 8.23 -4.36
CA CYS A 68 6.42 6.85 -4.15
C CYS A 68 5.78 6.27 -2.88
N ILE A 69 5.94 4.96 -2.71
CA ILE A 69 5.58 4.29 -1.46
C ILE A 69 6.80 3.59 -0.86
N GLU A 70 6.83 3.53 0.46
CA GLU A 70 7.84 2.80 1.23
C GLU A 70 7.16 1.77 2.11
N SER A 71 7.78 0.58 2.19
CA SER A 71 7.33 -0.47 3.08
C SER A 71 8.14 -0.36 4.36
N VAL A 72 7.46 -0.22 5.48
CA VAL A 72 8.09 -0.18 6.82
C VAL A 72 7.76 -1.46 7.57
N GLU A 73 8.71 -1.92 8.39
CA GLU A 73 8.58 -3.11 9.24
C GLU A 73 7.81 -2.79 10.53
#